data_AF-A0A838J3W5-F1
#
_entry.id   AF-A0A838J3W5-F1
#
_cell.length_a   1.000
_cell.length_b   1.000
_cell.length_c   1.000
_cell.angle_alpha   90.00
_cell.angle_beta   90.00
_cell.angle_gamma   90.00
#
_symmetry.space_group_name_H-M   'P 1'
#
loop_
_entity.id
_entity.type
_entity.pdbx_description
1 polymer ?
#
loop_
_entity_poly.entity_id
_entity_poly.type
_entity_poly.pdbx_seq_one_letter_code
_entity_poly.pdbx_strand_id
1 'polypeptide(L)'
;YSVANLLRDIAGLIRGLGEEKAIIVGHDWGGALAWAFAAAYPRMTERLIVLNAPHPDALLRELRNPQQLRKSWYIFALQIPWLPEYLLGRNSAEAIGRMIYDAAVQKEAFPAQVLARYRAAMNKPGALRASISYYRALFRHPSRPTGSETQIMVPTLLIWGEQDIALDIALTRGLERWVSNIQVKRIPDSGHWVQQEKPDLVNKWIAEYL
;
A
#
# COMPACT_ATOMS: atom_id res chain seq x y z
N TYR A 1 -11.17 6.84 -8.73
CA TYR A 1 -9.97 6.61 -7.91
C TYR A 1 -9.64 7.73 -6.93
N SER A 2 -10.53 8.72 -6.69
CA SER A 2 -10.37 9.55 -5.49
C SER A 2 -10.44 8.65 -4.25
N VAL A 3 -9.64 8.94 -3.23
CA VAL A 3 -9.62 8.16 -1.98
C VAL A 3 -11.02 8.07 -1.40
N ALA A 4 -11.74 9.19 -1.32
CA ALA A 4 -13.12 9.23 -0.80
C ALA A 4 -14.09 8.24 -1.48
N ASN A 5 -13.99 8.06 -2.80
CA ASN A 5 -14.84 7.08 -3.49
C ASN A 5 -14.42 5.64 -3.16
N LEU A 6 -13.12 5.37 -3.14
CA LEU A 6 -12.59 4.05 -2.80
C LEU A 6 -12.92 3.64 -1.37
N LEU A 7 -12.94 4.58 -0.42
CA LEU A 7 -13.36 4.29 0.95
C LEU A 7 -14.86 3.96 1.04
N ARG A 8 -15.70 4.60 0.22
CA ARG A 8 -17.13 4.26 0.14
C ARG A 8 -17.34 2.86 -0.44
N ASP A 9 -16.52 2.44 -1.40
CA ASP A 9 -16.56 1.07 -1.93
C ASP A 9 -16.23 0.05 -0.84
N ILE A 10 -15.21 0.31 -0.02
CA ILE A 10 -14.85 -0.55 1.13
C ILE A 10 -16.01 -0.60 2.15
N ALA A 11 -16.57 0.55 2.53
CA ALA A 11 -17.71 0.61 3.46
C ALA A 11 -18.95 -0.10 2.90
N GLY A 12 -19.19 0.04 1.59
CA GLY A 12 -20.27 -0.63 0.88
C GLY A 12 -20.08 -2.15 0.85
N LEU A 13 -18.86 -2.63 0.65
CA LEU A 13 -18.54 -4.05 0.70
C LEU A 13 -18.81 -4.65 2.08
N ILE A 14 -18.34 -4.00 3.16
CA ILE A 14 -18.57 -4.44 4.54
C ILE A 14 -20.07 -4.61 4.80
N ARG A 15 -20.87 -3.58 4.49
CA ARG A 15 -22.33 -3.63 4.66
C ARG A 15 -22.99 -4.65 3.74
N GLY A 16 -22.53 -4.78 2.51
CA GLY A 16 -23.05 -5.72 1.53
C GLY A 16 -22.84 -7.18 1.93
N LEU A 17 -21.82 -7.45 2.76
CA LEU A 17 -21.58 -8.74 3.38
C LEU A 17 -22.40 -8.96 4.67
N GLY A 18 -23.18 -7.97 5.11
CA GLY A 18 -24.00 -8.04 6.33
C GLY A 18 -23.25 -7.65 7.61
N GLU A 19 -22.03 -7.16 7.51
CA GLU A 19 -21.19 -6.79 8.64
C GLU A 19 -21.28 -5.30 8.98
N GLU A 20 -21.11 -4.95 10.26
CA GLU A 20 -21.08 -3.54 10.70
C GLU A 20 -19.65 -2.97 10.75
N LYS A 21 -18.67 -3.84 11.01
CA LYS A 21 -17.24 -3.53 11.13
C LYS A 21 -16.41 -4.70 10.62
N ALA A 22 -15.16 -4.45 10.25
CA ALA A 22 -14.24 -5.49 9.81
C ALA A 22 -12.81 -5.22 10.29
N ILE A 23 -11.99 -6.27 10.28
CA ILE A 23 -10.53 -6.14 10.40
C ILE A 23 -10.00 -5.80 9.01
N ILE A 24 -9.33 -4.65 8.90
CA ILE A 24 -8.88 -4.12 7.62
C ILE A 24 -7.40 -4.44 7.45
N VAL A 25 -7.09 -5.25 6.44
CA VAL A 25 -5.72 -5.62 6.07
C VAL A 25 -5.38 -5.00 4.72
N GLY A 26 -4.29 -4.25 4.63
CA GLY A 26 -3.89 -3.57 3.39
C GLY A 26 -2.39 -3.58 3.14
N HIS A 27 -1.99 -3.82 1.89
CA HIS A 27 -0.61 -3.72 1.41
C HIS A 27 -0.48 -2.61 0.35
N ASP A 28 0.65 -1.89 0.31
CA ASP A 28 0.93 -0.81 -0.65
C ASP A 28 -0.25 0.19 -0.77
N TRP A 29 -0.86 0.38 -1.95
CA TRP A 29 -2.05 1.20 -2.13
C TRP A 29 -3.25 0.73 -1.31
N GLY A 30 -3.42 -0.57 -1.12
CA GLY A 30 -4.41 -1.13 -0.21
C GLY A 30 -4.12 -0.72 1.24
N GLY A 31 -2.85 -0.62 1.63
CA GLY A 31 -2.43 -0.11 2.93
C GLY A 31 -2.67 1.39 3.09
N ALA A 32 -2.40 2.18 2.05
CA ALA A 32 -2.74 3.61 2.02
C ALA A 32 -4.25 3.84 2.18
N LEU A 33 -5.07 3.03 1.50
CA LEU A 33 -6.51 3.04 1.69
C LEU A 33 -6.93 2.54 3.08
N ALA A 34 -6.25 1.54 3.65
CA ALA A 34 -6.54 1.03 4.99
C ALA A 34 -6.31 2.10 6.06
N TRP A 35 -5.21 2.86 5.99
CA TRP A 35 -4.97 4.04 6.84
C TRP A 35 -6.10 5.06 6.71
N ALA A 36 -6.44 5.44 5.47
CA ALA A 36 -7.49 6.41 5.22
C ALA A 36 -8.89 5.91 5.66
N PHE A 37 -9.14 4.60 5.54
CA PHE A 37 -10.39 3.97 5.97
C PHE A 37 -10.53 4.00 7.49
N ALA A 38 -9.48 3.62 8.22
CA ALA A 38 -9.49 3.65 9.69
C ALA A 38 -9.69 5.06 10.24
N ALA A 39 -9.13 6.08 9.57
CA ALA A 39 -9.32 7.48 9.94
C ALA A 39 -10.76 7.98 9.65
N ALA A 40 -11.32 7.63 8.48
CA ALA A 40 -12.65 8.11 8.07
C ALA A 40 -13.82 7.31 8.65
N TYR A 41 -13.63 6.01 8.90
CA TYR A 41 -14.64 5.06 9.36
C TYR A 41 -14.15 4.26 10.59
N PRO A 42 -13.74 4.93 11.69
CA PRO A 42 -13.19 4.23 12.86
C PRO A 42 -14.20 3.26 13.48
N ARG A 43 -15.51 3.55 13.42
CA ARG A 43 -16.57 2.66 13.92
C ARG A 43 -16.78 1.40 13.07
N MET A 44 -16.34 1.41 11.81
CA MET A 44 -16.40 0.25 10.91
C MET A 44 -15.05 -0.50 10.86
N THR A 45 -14.07 -0.09 11.64
CA THR A 45 -12.72 -0.67 11.65
C THR A 45 -12.45 -1.27 13.02
N GLU A 46 -12.43 -2.61 13.10
CA GLU A 46 -12.18 -3.31 14.36
C GLU A 46 -10.70 -3.29 14.75
N ARG A 47 -9.85 -3.67 13.81
CA ARG A 47 -8.39 -3.63 13.89
C ARG A 47 -7.83 -3.27 12.52
N LEU A 48 -6.64 -2.68 12.51
CA LEU A 48 -5.95 -2.29 11.30
C LEU A 48 -4.63 -3.07 11.18
N ILE A 49 -4.41 -3.69 10.04
CA ILE A 49 -3.14 -4.34 9.71
C ILE A 49 -2.63 -3.76 8.39
N VAL A 50 -1.44 -3.16 8.42
CA VAL A 50 -0.82 -2.55 7.25
C VAL A 50 0.50 -3.24 6.95
N LEU A 51 0.69 -3.61 5.69
CA LEU A 51 1.90 -4.25 5.17
C LEU A 51 2.58 -3.26 4.21
N ASN A 52 3.83 -2.85 4.49
CA ASN A 52 4.64 -2.00 3.61
C ASN A 52 3.88 -0.82 2.95
N ALA A 53 3.13 -0.05 3.75
CA ALA A 53 2.51 1.19 3.30
C ALA A 53 2.60 2.29 4.37
N PRO A 54 3.08 3.49 4.02
CA PRO A 54 3.29 4.53 5.00
C PRO A 54 1.97 5.16 5.44
N HIS A 55 1.92 5.59 6.71
CA HIS A 55 0.91 6.54 7.14
C HIS A 55 1.00 7.82 6.27
N PRO A 56 -0.11 8.41 5.81
CA PRO A 56 -0.08 9.58 4.92
C PRO A 56 0.77 10.75 5.45
N ASP A 57 0.64 11.08 6.74
CA ASP A 57 1.44 12.16 7.34
C ASP A 57 2.92 11.79 7.52
N ALA A 58 3.24 10.50 7.71
CA ALA A 58 4.62 10.04 7.73
C ALA A 58 5.25 10.17 6.34
N LEU A 59 4.49 9.84 5.28
CA LEU A 59 4.93 10.04 3.90
C LEU A 59 5.16 11.53 3.61
N LEU A 60 4.24 12.42 3.98
CA LEU A 60 4.43 13.86 3.80
C LEU A 60 5.66 14.40 4.55
N ARG A 61 5.91 13.90 5.76
CA ARG A 61 7.11 14.22 6.53
C ARG A 61 8.38 13.79 5.78
N GLU A 62 8.44 12.54 5.34
CA GLU A 62 9.63 11.97 4.69
C GLU A 62 9.82 12.40 3.24
N LEU A 63 8.79 12.89 2.53
CA LEU A 63 8.97 13.47 1.19
C LEU A 63 9.88 14.71 1.19
N ARG A 64 10.17 15.30 2.35
CA ARG A 64 11.19 16.35 2.53
C ARG A 64 12.62 15.78 2.58
N ASN A 65 12.78 14.48 2.79
CA ASN A 65 14.06 13.78 2.78
C ASN A 65 14.44 13.41 1.34
N PRO A 66 15.64 13.80 0.84
CA PRO A 66 16.09 13.45 -0.51
C PRO A 66 16.07 11.95 -0.83
N GLN A 67 16.31 11.10 0.17
CA GLN A 67 16.31 9.64 -0.01
C GLN A 67 14.92 9.12 -0.37
N GLN A 68 13.89 9.50 0.38
CA GLN A 68 12.52 9.11 0.07
C GLN A 68 12.01 9.80 -1.20
N LEU A 69 12.33 11.08 -1.40
CA LEU A 69 11.94 11.79 -2.63
C LEU A 69 12.49 11.10 -3.88
N ARG A 70 13.75 10.64 -3.84
CA ARG A 70 14.35 9.85 -4.91
C ARG A 70 13.63 8.52 -5.10
N LYS A 71 13.29 7.80 -4.02
CA LYS A 71 12.51 6.55 -4.12
C LYS A 71 11.11 6.79 -4.72
N SER A 72 10.52 7.97 -4.49
CA SER A 72 9.19 8.36 -4.98
C SER A 72 9.15 8.90 -6.43
N TRP A 73 10.26 8.86 -7.18
CA TRP A 73 10.33 9.43 -8.54
C TRP A 73 9.22 8.90 -9.49
N TYR A 74 8.86 7.63 -9.34
CA TYR A 74 7.89 6.95 -10.18
C TYR A 74 6.49 7.55 -10.06
N ILE A 75 6.13 8.12 -8.90
CA ILE A 75 4.84 8.81 -8.69
C ILE A 75 4.65 9.95 -9.70
N PHE A 76 5.73 10.67 -10.01
CA PHE A 76 5.75 11.77 -10.98
C PHE A 76 5.75 11.25 -12.42
N ALA A 77 6.55 10.21 -12.71
CA ALA A 77 6.60 9.60 -14.03
C ALA A 77 5.22 9.04 -14.46
N LEU A 78 4.45 8.50 -13.52
CA LEU A 78 3.10 7.96 -13.76
C LEU A 78 2.03 9.04 -14.06
N GLN A 79 2.36 10.33 -13.91
CA GLN A 79 1.46 11.43 -14.27
C GLN A 79 1.42 11.69 -15.77
N ILE A 80 2.44 11.26 -16.52
CA ILE A 80 2.53 11.51 -17.96
C ILE A 80 1.33 10.85 -18.67
N PRO A 81 0.53 11.59 -19.46
CA PRO A 81 -0.60 11.01 -20.16
C PRO A 81 -0.16 9.91 -21.14
N TRP A 82 -0.87 8.77 -21.13
CA TRP A 82 -0.72 7.62 -22.04
C TRP A 82 0.61 6.87 -22.01
N LEU A 83 1.74 7.54 -21.80
CA LEU A 83 3.07 6.94 -21.89
C LEU A 83 3.30 5.77 -20.89
N PRO A 84 2.96 5.89 -19.60
CA PRO A 84 3.10 4.77 -18.67
C PRO A 84 2.25 3.56 -19.05
N GLU A 85 0.99 3.75 -19.44
CA GLU A 85 0.14 2.65 -19.92
C GLU A 85 0.73 1.99 -21.16
N TYR A 86 1.23 2.78 -22.10
CA TYR A 86 1.85 2.27 -23.32
C TYR A 86 3.08 1.42 -22.99
N LEU A 87 4.02 1.93 -22.20
CA LEU A 87 5.26 1.24 -21.85
C LEU A 87 5.02 0.00 -21.00
N LEU A 88 4.19 0.11 -19.96
CA LEU A 88 3.89 -1.00 -19.05
C LEU A 88 3.01 -2.07 -19.69
N GLY A 89 2.27 -1.75 -20.75
CA GLY A 89 1.43 -2.69 -21.49
C GLY A 89 2.18 -3.51 -22.55
N ARG A 90 3.41 -3.14 -22.93
CA ARG A 90 4.15 -3.87 -23.98
C ARG A 90 4.50 -5.28 -23.55
N ASN A 91 4.63 -6.17 -24.54
CA ASN A 91 5.10 -7.54 -24.36
C ASN A 91 4.32 -8.31 -23.28
N SER A 92 2.98 -8.19 -23.29
CA SER A 92 2.10 -8.78 -22.28
C SER A 92 2.52 -8.39 -20.85
N ALA A 93 2.64 -7.09 -20.64
CA ALA A 93 3.03 -6.47 -19.38
C ALA A 93 4.36 -6.99 -18.78
N GLU A 94 5.35 -7.35 -19.62
CA GLU A 94 6.66 -7.85 -19.17
C GLU A 94 7.32 -6.94 -18.13
N ALA A 95 7.24 -5.61 -18.33
CA ALA A 95 7.78 -4.63 -17.41
C ALA A 95 7.19 -4.74 -16.00
N ILE A 96 5.90 -5.08 -15.86
CA ILE A 96 5.26 -5.30 -14.56
C ILE A 96 5.88 -6.51 -13.85
N GLY A 97 6.02 -7.64 -14.56
CA GLY A 97 6.62 -8.84 -13.99
C GLY A 97 8.05 -8.57 -13.52
N ARG A 98 8.83 -7.86 -14.34
CA ARG A 98 10.19 -7.45 -13.99
C ARG A 98 10.23 -6.51 -12.79
N MET A 99 9.36 -5.50 -12.72
CA MET A 99 9.28 -4.59 -11.58
C MET A 99 8.95 -5.32 -10.27
N ILE A 100 8.00 -6.26 -10.29
CA ILE A 100 7.65 -7.07 -9.11
C ILE A 100 8.85 -7.91 -8.68
N TYR A 101 9.47 -8.61 -9.62
CA TYR A 101 10.65 -9.44 -9.35
C TYR A 101 11.81 -8.61 -8.80
N ASP A 102 12.13 -7.47 -9.42
CA ASP A 102 13.24 -6.59 -9.04
C ASP A 102 13.01 -5.98 -7.63
N ALA A 103 11.76 -5.70 -7.26
CA ALA A 103 11.39 -5.17 -5.94
C ALA A 103 11.43 -6.20 -4.78
N ALA A 104 11.47 -7.50 -5.08
CA ALA A 104 11.60 -8.54 -4.06
C ALA A 104 13.06 -8.69 -3.60
N VAL A 105 13.30 -8.97 -2.32
CA VAL A 105 14.61 -9.45 -1.85
C VAL A 105 14.69 -10.96 -2.07
N GLN A 106 13.67 -11.70 -1.67
CA GLN A 106 13.57 -13.14 -1.89
C GLN A 106 12.97 -13.45 -3.26
N LYS A 107 13.83 -13.60 -4.26
CA LYS A 107 13.43 -13.81 -5.66
C LYS A 107 12.63 -15.10 -5.86
N GLU A 108 12.92 -16.12 -5.07
CA GLU A 108 12.22 -17.41 -5.03
C GLU A 108 10.73 -17.30 -4.70
N ALA A 109 10.29 -16.19 -4.07
CA ALA A 109 8.87 -15.90 -3.85
C ALA A 109 8.11 -15.58 -5.16
N PHE A 110 8.84 -15.27 -6.23
CA PHE A 110 8.29 -14.86 -7.52
C PHE A 110 8.81 -15.73 -8.68
N PRO A 111 8.53 -17.04 -8.68
CA PRO A 111 8.85 -17.88 -9.83
C PRO A 111 8.08 -17.38 -11.07
N ALA A 112 8.56 -17.75 -12.27
CA ALA A 112 8.01 -17.27 -13.54
C ALA A 112 6.48 -17.44 -13.66
N GLN A 113 5.94 -18.55 -13.14
CA GLN A 113 4.50 -18.82 -13.11
C GLN A 113 3.69 -17.83 -12.26
N VAL A 114 4.26 -17.32 -11.17
CA VAL A 114 3.63 -16.31 -10.31
C VAL A 114 3.68 -14.95 -11.01
N LEU A 115 4.84 -14.57 -11.57
CA LEU A 115 4.98 -13.34 -12.35
C LEU A 115 4.04 -13.31 -13.55
N ALA A 116 3.86 -14.45 -14.24
CA ALA A 116 2.91 -14.57 -15.35
C ALA A 116 1.46 -14.24 -14.92
N ARG A 117 1.06 -14.57 -13.69
CA ARG A 117 -0.28 -14.21 -13.17
C ARG A 117 -0.43 -12.71 -12.97
N TYR A 118 0.58 -12.03 -12.40
CA TYR A 118 0.56 -10.58 -12.25
C TYR A 118 0.52 -9.86 -13.59
N ARG A 119 1.33 -10.33 -14.56
CA ARG A 119 1.34 -9.83 -15.92
C ARG A 119 -0.01 -9.99 -16.61
N ALA A 120 -0.59 -11.19 -16.53
CA ALA A 120 -1.91 -11.46 -17.12
C ALA A 120 -3.01 -10.58 -16.50
N ALA A 121 -2.95 -10.35 -15.18
CA ALA A 121 -3.89 -9.45 -14.50
C ALA A 121 -3.76 -8.00 -15.00
N MET A 122 -2.54 -7.48 -15.14
CA MET A 122 -2.32 -6.12 -15.67
C MET A 122 -2.63 -6.00 -17.16
N ASN A 123 -2.53 -7.08 -17.92
CA ASN A 123 -2.82 -7.09 -19.35
C ASN A 123 -4.33 -7.12 -19.67
N LYS A 124 -5.21 -7.26 -18.67
CA LYS A 124 -6.66 -7.18 -18.87
C LYS A 124 -7.05 -5.78 -19.34
N PRO A 125 -8.05 -5.64 -20.23
CA PRO A 125 -8.53 -4.34 -20.69
C PRO A 125 -8.85 -3.41 -19.51
N GLY A 126 -8.24 -2.22 -19.52
CA GLY A 126 -8.44 -1.20 -18.48
C GLY A 126 -7.64 -1.37 -17.19
N ALA A 127 -7.01 -2.52 -16.94
CA ALA A 127 -6.32 -2.79 -15.67
C ALA A 127 -5.13 -1.86 -15.41
N LEU A 128 -4.21 -1.69 -16.38
CA LEU A 128 -3.09 -0.74 -16.23
C LEU A 128 -3.56 0.70 -15.99
N ARG A 129 -4.58 1.13 -16.74
CA ARG A 129 -5.16 2.47 -16.56
C ARG A 129 -5.75 2.63 -15.16
N ALA A 130 -6.45 1.60 -14.65
CA ALA A 130 -6.98 1.57 -13.29
C ALA A 130 -5.87 1.68 -12.25
N SER A 131 -4.83 0.85 -12.35
CA SER A 131 -3.69 0.85 -11.42
C SER A 131 -2.95 2.19 -11.41
N ILE A 132 -2.69 2.79 -12.58
CA ILE A 132 -2.03 4.10 -12.68
C ILE A 132 -2.92 5.23 -12.15
N SER A 133 -4.24 5.06 -12.19
CA SER A 133 -5.19 6.10 -11.76
C SER A 133 -5.14 6.37 -10.25
N TYR A 134 -4.63 5.46 -9.43
CA TYR A 134 -4.32 5.73 -8.02
C TYR A 134 -3.29 6.87 -7.89
N TYR A 135 -2.17 6.78 -8.61
CA TYR A 135 -1.14 7.82 -8.63
C TYR A 135 -1.64 9.13 -9.20
N ARG A 136 -2.45 9.08 -10.27
CA ARG A 136 -3.02 10.30 -10.87
C ARG A 136 -4.03 10.99 -9.96
N ALA A 137 -4.74 10.21 -9.15
CA ALA A 137 -5.70 10.77 -8.20
C ALA A 137 -5.02 11.57 -7.09
N LEU A 138 -3.76 11.29 -6.72
CA LEU A 138 -3.01 12.09 -5.75
C LEU A 138 -2.93 13.57 -6.15
N PHE A 139 -2.73 13.85 -7.44
CA PHE A 139 -2.60 15.22 -7.95
C PHE A 139 -3.93 15.85 -8.36
N ARG A 140 -4.88 15.03 -8.83
CA ARG A 140 -6.20 15.52 -9.29
C ARG A 140 -7.19 15.73 -8.15
N HIS A 141 -7.05 14.96 -7.08
CA HIS A 141 -7.90 15.03 -5.90
C HIS A 141 -7.00 15.07 -4.66
N PRO A 142 -6.22 16.15 -4.47
CA PRO A 142 -5.40 16.30 -3.30
C PRO A 142 -6.33 16.30 -2.08
N SER A 143 -6.37 15.16 -1.41
CA SER A 143 -7.06 15.04 -0.14
C SER A 143 -6.13 15.69 0.86
N ARG A 144 -6.59 16.74 1.55
CA ARG A 144 -5.87 17.16 2.75
C ARG A 144 -5.78 15.94 3.65
N PRO A 145 -4.62 15.65 4.26
CA PRO A 145 -4.61 14.79 5.43
C PRO A 145 -5.75 15.27 6.31
N THR A 146 -6.62 14.36 6.72
CA THR A 146 -7.56 14.63 7.81
C THR A 146 -6.77 15.38 8.85
N GLY A 147 -7.19 16.61 9.17
CA GLY A 147 -6.38 17.59 9.89
C GLY A 147 -5.59 16.93 11.02
N SER A 148 -4.37 17.40 11.21
CA SER A 148 -3.29 16.90 12.07
C SER A 148 -3.62 16.69 13.56
N GLU A 149 -4.89 16.56 13.93
CA GLU A 149 -5.40 16.48 15.29
C GLU A 149 -6.17 15.19 15.57
N THR A 150 -6.73 14.48 14.56
CA THR A 150 -7.45 13.23 14.83
C THR A 150 -6.51 12.04 14.74
N GLN A 151 -6.04 11.57 15.89
CA GLN A 151 -5.28 10.33 15.98
C GLN A 151 -6.15 9.12 15.58
N ILE A 152 -5.54 8.18 14.84
CA ILE A 152 -6.14 6.87 14.61
C ILE A 152 -6.12 6.12 15.95
N MET A 153 -7.32 5.89 16.49
CA MET A 153 -7.52 5.21 17.77
C MET A 153 -7.66 3.69 17.64
N VAL A 154 -7.81 3.20 16.41
CA VAL A 154 -7.96 1.78 16.12
C VAL A 154 -6.63 1.07 16.45
N PRO A 155 -6.65 -0.06 17.18
CA PRO A 155 -5.47 -0.90 17.34
C PRO A 155 -4.86 -1.20 15.98
N THR A 156 -3.56 -0.97 15.84
CA THR A 156 -2.88 -1.10 14.55
C THR A 156 -1.64 -1.98 14.63
N LEU A 157 -1.48 -2.89 13.67
CA LEU A 157 -0.25 -3.62 13.39
C LEU A 157 0.34 -3.14 12.06
N LEU A 158 1.57 -2.63 12.09
CA LEU A 158 2.37 -2.33 10.90
C LEU A 158 3.45 -3.41 10.73
N ILE A 159 3.46 -4.09 9.60
CA ILE A 159 4.51 -5.02 9.20
C ILE A 159 5.30 -4.39 8.05
N TRP A 160 6.63 -4.38 8.16
CA TRP A 160 7.49 -3.63 7.24
C TRP A 160 8.77 -4.38 6.86
N GLY A 161 9.02 -4.54 5.56
CA GLY A 161 10.30 -5.01 5.02
C GLY A 161 11.33 -3.87 4.92
N GLU A 162 12.51 -4.05 5.53
CA GLU A 162 13.50 -2.96 5.64
C GLU A 162 14.26 -2.66 4.34
N GLN A 163 14.26 -3.59 3.38
CA GLN A 163 14.95 -3.45 2.10
C GLN A 163 14.02 -2.98 0.96
N ASP A 164 12.93 -2.31 1.33
CA ASP A 164 11.96 -1.79 0.36
C ASP A 164 12.59 -0.72 -0.56
N ILE A 165 12.44 -0.93 -1.87
CA ILE A 165 13.02 -0.06 -2.90
C ILE A 165 12.23 1.25 -3.11
N ALA A 166 10.94 1.26 -2.74
CA ALA A 166 10.01 2.37 -2.96
C ALA A 166 9.78 3.19 -1.67
N LEU A 167 9.92 2.55 -0.51
CA LEU A 167 9.60 3.13 0.79
C LEU A 167 10.78 3.03 1.74
N ASP A 168 11.13 4.14 2.39
CA ASP A 168 12.23 4.19 3.35
C ASP A 168 11.80 3.76 4.76
N ILE A 169 12.71 3.12 5.50
CA ILE A 169 12.45 2.70 6.89
C ILE A 169 12.14 3.88 7.82
N ALA A 170 12.58 5.09 7.49
CA ALA A 170 12.25 6.31 8.21
C ALA A 170 10.72 6.54 8.31
N LEU A 171 9.94 6.06 7.33
CA LEU A 171 8.47 6.13 7.33
C LEU A 171 7.82 5.43 8.52
N THR A 172 8.53 4.49 9.16
CA THR A 172 8.03 3.73 10.32
C THR A 172 8.34 4.38 11.66
N ARG A 173 9.03 5.54 11.68
CA ARG A 173 9.49 6.20 12.91
C ARG A 173 8.50 7.25 13.39
N GLY A 174 8.26 7.29 14.70
CA GLY A 174 7.46 8.33 15.36
C GLY A 174 6.02 8.39 14.86
N LEU A 175 5.41 7.21 14.66
CA LEU A 175 4.03 7.02 14.22
C LEU A 175 3.02 7.24 15.34
N GLU A 176 3.48 7.17 16.60
CA GLU A 176 2.71 7.37 17.83
C GLU A 176 2.08 8.76 17.92
N ARG A 177 2.59 9.71 17.12
CA ARG A 177 1.99 11.04 16.94
C ARG A 177 0.63 10.98 16.25
N TRP A 178 0.42 10.01 15.37
CA TRP A 178 -0.78 9.86 14.54
C TRP A 178 -1.61 8.62 14.88
N VAL A 179 -1.02 7.62 15.55
CA VAL A 179 -1.68 6.35 15.89
C VAL A 179 -1.47 6.05 17.37
N SER A 180 -2.54 5.99 18.15
CA SER A 180 -2.43 5.89 19.62
C SER A 180 -2.06 4.49 20.11
N ASN A 181 -2.37 3.44 19.34
CA ASN A 181 -2.02 2.06 19.65
C ASN A 181 -1.45 1.38 18.40
N ILE A 182 -0.12 1.43 18.25
CA ILE A 182 0.58 0.84 17.11
C ILE A 182 1.64 -0.16 17.55
N GLN A 183 1.61 -1.34 16.93
CA GLN A 183 2.70 -2.31 16.97
C GLN A 183 3.43 -2.28 15.64
N VAL A 184 4.75 -2.09 15.66
CA VAL A 184 5.58 -2.08 14.45
C VAL A 184 6.47 -3.33 14.46
N LYS A 185 6.28 -4.20 13.47
CA LYS A 185 7.12 -5.37 13.22
C LYS A 185 7.93 -5.14 11.95
N ARG A 186 9.25 -5.26 12.05
CA ARG A 186 10.17 -5.06 10.92
C ARG A 186 10.83 -6.38 10.52
N ILE A 187 11.06 -6.55 9.23
CA ILE A 187 11.69 -7.74 8.64
C ILE A 187 12.96 -7.27 7.92
N PRO A 188 14.15 -7.45 8.52
CA PRO A 188 15.41 -6.95 7.97
C PRO A 188 15.75 -7.49 6.57
N ASP A 189 15.34 -8.72 6.26
CA ASP A 189 15.66 -9.47 5.05
C ASP A 189 14.46 -9.64 4.11
N SER A 190 13.58 -8.64 4.06
CA SER A 190 12.45 -8.57 3.13
C SER A 190 12.35 -7.21 2.45
N GLY A 191 11.90 -7.23 1.20
CA GLY A 191 11.62 -6.04 0.40
C GLY A 191 10.18 -5.56 0.55
N HIS A 192 9.63 -5.08 -0.56
CA HIS A 192 8.30 -4.49 -0.60
C HIS A 192 7.16 -5.51 -0.42
N TRP A 193 7.39 -6.78 -0.75
CA TRP A 193 6.34 -7.81 -0.83
C TRP A 193 6.36 -8.75 0.38
N VAL A 194 6.33 -8.20 1.61
CA VAL A 194 6.53 -8.97 2.85
C VAL A 194 5.67 -10.23 2.95
N GLN A 195 4.41 -10.19 2.52
CA GLN A 195 3.50 -11.33 2.57
C GLN A 195 3.84 -12.44 1.55
N GLN A 196 4.56 -12.12 0.47
CA GLN A 196 5.08 -13.11 -0.47
C GLN A 196 6.49 -13.59 -0.06
N GLU A 197 7.31 -12.69 0.48
CA GLU A 197 8.70 -12.97 0.82
C GLU A 197 8.86 -13.71 2.14
N LYS A 198 8.07 -13.38 3.17
CA LYS A 198 8.08 -14.03 4.48
C LYS A 198 6.66 -14.46 4.91
N PRO A 199 5.97 -15.30 4.12
CA PRO A 199 4.57 -15.63 4.34
C PRO A 199 4.31 -16.21 5.72
N ASP A 200 5.14 -17.16 6.18
CA ASP A 200 4.95 -17.82 7.48
C ASP A 200 5.07 -16.83 8.65
N LEU A 201 6.05 -15.93 8.57
CA LEU A 201 6.28 -14.92 9.62
C LEU A 201 5.18 -13.87 9.63
N VAL A 202 4.77 -13.38 8.46
CA VAL A 202 3.66 -12.42 8.32
C VAL A 202 2.36 -13.03 8.83
N ASN A 203 2.04 -14.26 8.41
CA ASN A 203 0.83 -14.96 8.86
C ASN A 203 0.86 -15.22 10.36
N LYS A 204 2.02 -15.58 10.93
CA LYS A 204 2.18 -15.75 12.38
C LYS A 204 1.89 -14.45 13.12
N TRP A 205 2.48 -13.32 12.70
CA TRP A 205 2.24 -12.04 13.36
C TRP A 205 0.81 -11.55 13.20
N ILE A 206 0.18 -11.79 12.05
CA ILE A 206 -1.25 -11.51 11.87
C ILE A 206 -2.06 -12.37 12.83
N ALA A 207 -1.83 -13.69 12.89
CA ALA A 207 -2.58 -14.60 13.76
C ALA A 207 -2.41 -14.29 15.26
N GLU A 208 -1.21 -13.91 15.70
CA GLU A 208 -0.94 -13.46 17.08
C GLU A 208 -1.62 -12.12 17.41
N TYR A 209 -1.92 -11.33 16.38
CA TYR A 209 -2.50 -10.00 16.52
C TYR A 209 -4.04 -9.99 16.47
N LEU A 210 -4.66 -10.99 15.85
CA LEU A 210 -6.12 -11.17 15.86
C LEU A 210 -6.59 -11.58 17.26
#